data_AF-A0A7J8AXH3-F1
#
_entry.id   AF-A0A7J8AXH3-F1
#
_cell.length_a   1.000
_cell.length_b   1.000
_cell.length_c   1.000
_cell.angle_alpha   90.00
_cell.angle_beta   90.00
_cell.angle_gamma   90.00
#
_symmetry.space_group_name_H-M   'P 1'
#
loop_
_entity.id
_entity.type
_entity.pdbx_description
1 polymer ?
#
loop_
_entity_poly.entity_id
_entity_poly.type
_entity_poly.pdbx_seq_one_letter_code
_entity_poly.pdbx_strand_id
1 'polypeptide(L)'
;MQCPIDTRKQLAENLVIIGGTSMLPGFLHRLLAEIRYLIEKPKYKKTLGTKTFRIHTPPAKANCVAWLGGAIFGALQDILGSRSVSKEYYNQTGRIPDWCSLNNPPLEMMFDVGKTQPPLMKRAFSTEK
;
A
#
# COMPACT_ATOMS: atom_id res chain seq x y z
N MET A 1 18.04 -10.42 -9.95
CA MET A 1 17.36 -9.16 -9.58
C MET A 1 16.18 -9.00 -10.50
N GLN A 2 14.98 -8.78 -9.96
CA GLN A 2 13.74 -8.79 -10.75
C GLN A 2 13.29 -7.38 -11.18
N CYS A 3 13.69 -6.33 -10.44
CA CYS A 3 13.35 -4.96 -10.80
C CYS A 3 14.25 -4.43 -11.95
N PRO A 4 13.71 -3.60 -12.88
CA PRO A 4 14.47 -2.87 -13.89
C PRO A 4 15.57 -1.99 -13.30
N ILE A 5 16.57 -1.60 -14.09
CA ILE A 5 17.73 -0.87 -13.55
C ILE A 5 17.37 0.54 -13.06
N ASP A 6 16.44 1.20 -13.74
CA ASP A 6 16.07 2.60 -13.49
C ASP A 6 15.33 2.79 -12.17
N THR A 7 14.52 1.82 -11.75
CA THR A 7 13.71 1.91 -10.52
C THR A 7 14.47 1.49 -9.26
N ARG A 8 15.59 0.76 -9.39
CA ARG A 8 16.34 0.19 -8.26
C ARG A 8 16.78 1.24 -7.25
N LYS A 9 17.31 2.38 -7.72
CA LYS A 9 17.79 3.44 -6.83
C LYS A 9 16.64 4.01 -5.99
N GLN A 10 15.53 4.33 -6.63
CA GLN A 10 14.36 4.89 -5.93
C GLN A 10 13.78 3.89 -4.92
N LEU A 11 13.68 2.61 -5.28
CA LEU A 11 13.19 1.58 -4.37
C LEU A 11 14.14 1.33 -3.18
N ALA A 12 15.45 1.33 -3.42
CA ALA A 12 16.45 1.16 -2.35
C ALA A 12 16.44 2.33 -1.36
N GLU A 13 16.25 3.55 -1.87
CA GLU A 13 16.23 4.76 -1.06
C GLU A 13 14.92 4.98 -0.31
N ASN A 14 13.84 4.30 -0.68
CA ASN A 14 12.51 4.49 -0.08
C ASN A 14 11.97 3.17 0.49
N LEU A 15 12.66 2.62 1.49
CA LEU A 15 12.19 1.41 2.16
C LEU A 15 11.11 1.75 3.19
N VAL A 16 9.97 1.08 3.09
CA VAL A 16 8.86 1.19 4.05
C VAL A 16 8.64 -0.19 4.67
N ILE A 17 8.75 -0.28 5.99
CA ILE A 17 8.62 -1.52 6.74
C ILE A 17 7.35 -1.44 7.60
N ILE A 18 6.39 -2.33 7.36
CA ILE A 18 5.08 -2.36 8.04
C ILE A 18 4.79 -3.77 8.59
N GLY A 19 3.68 -3.92 9.31
CA GLY A 19 3.24 -5.19 9.92
C GLY A 19 3.49 -5.27 11.43
N GLY A 20 2.97 -6.31 12.07
CA GLY A 20 3.12 -6.51 13.52
C GLY A 20 4.56 -6.83 13.94
N THR A 21 5.26 -7.70 13.19
CA THR A 21 6.62 -8.14 13.51
C THR A 21 7.64 -7.01 13.51
N SER A 22 7.45 -5.99 12.68
CA SER A 22 8.36 -4.85 12.61
C SER A 22 8.29 -3.92 13.83
N MET A 23 7.31 -4.12 14.71
CA MET A 23 7.20 -3.40 15.98
C MET A 23 8.10 -3.97 17.09
N LEU A 24 8.77 -5.11 16.86
CA LEU A 24 9.72 -5.65 17.83
C LEU A 24 10.85 -4.66 18.11
N PRO A 25 11.26 -4.46 19.38
CA PRO A 25 12.28 -3.50 19.74
C PRO A 25 13.61 -3.85 19.05
N GLY A 26 14.23 -2.88 18.40
CA GLY A 26 15.51 -3.07 17.70
C GLY A 26 15.43 -3.79 16.34
N PHE A 27 14.23 -4.21 15.89
CA PHE A 27 14.07 -4.94 14.63
C PHE A 27 14.61 -4.18 13.42
N LEU A 28 14.27 -2.90 13.29
CA LEU A 28 14.70 -2.07 12.16
C LEU A 28 16.22 -1.93 12.09
N HIS A 29 16.88 -1.79 13.24
CA HIS A 29 18.33 -1.71 13.31
C HIS A 29 18.96 -3.04 12.85
N ARG A 30 18.46 -4.17 13.35
CA ARG A 30 18.93 -5.50 12.94
C ARG A 30 18.73 -5.72 11.45
N LEU A 31 17.54 -5.40 10.93
CA LEU A 31 17.22 -5.54 9.51
C LEU A 31 18.17 -4.70 8.63
N LEU A 32 18.43 -3.45 9.00
CA LEU A 32 19.31 -2.57 8.24
C LEU A 32 20.77 -3.06 8.27
N ALA A 33 21.23 -3.60 9.41
CA ALA A 33 22.56 -4.21 9.51
C ALA A 33 22.70 -5.44 8.61
N GLU A 34 21.70 -6.33 8.58
CA GLU A 34 21.69 -7.50 7.70
C GLU A 34 21.65 -7.11 6.21
N ILE A 35 20.85 -6.09 5.86
CA ILE A 35 20.82 -5.56 4.48
C ILE A 35 22.21 -5.08 4.06
N ARG A 36 22.86 -4.25 4.90
CA ARG A 36 24.22 -3.74 4.64
C ARG A 36 25.23 -4.87 4.47
N TYR A 37 25.19 -5.87 5.35
CA TYR A 37 26.04 -7.05 5.26
C TYR A 37 25.83 -7.85 3.96
N LEU A 38 24.58 -8.04 3.52
CA LEU A 38 24.27 -8.76 2.28
C LEU A 38 24.76 -8.03 1.03
N ILE A 39 24.69 -6.69 1.01
CA ILE A 39 25.14 -5.88 -0.15
C ILE A 39 26.64 -6.02 -0.39
N GLU A 40 27.43 -6.20 0.66
CA GLU A 40 28.89 -6.38 0.55
C GLU A 40 29.25 -7.72 -0.12
N LYS A 41 28.36 -8.71 -0.11
CA LYS A 41 28.62 -10.00 -0.73
C LYS A 41 28.78 -9.87 -2.25
N PRO A 42 29.73 -10.60 -2.88
CA PRO A 42 30.05 -10.46 -4.31
C PRO A 42 28.85 -10.63 -5.24
N LYS A 43 27.90 -11.49 -4.84
CA LYS A 43 26.65 -11.74 -5.58
C LYS A 43 25.81 -10.48 -5.76
N TYR A 44 25.71 -9.66 -4.71
CA TYR A 44 24.85 -8.48 -4.69
C TYR A 44 25.60 -7.23 -5.14
N LYS A 45 26.88 -7.11 -4.78
CA LYS A 45 27.77 -5.99 -5.14
C LYS A 45 27.89 -5.76 -6.65
N LYS A 46 27.88 -6.83 -7.45
CA LYS A 46 27.93 -6.73 -8.93
C LYS A 46 26.61 -6.25 -9.55
N THR A 47 25.49 -6.43 -8.85
CA THR A 47 24.14 -6.16 -9.37
C THR A 47 23.48 -4.90 -8.82
N LEU A 48 23.81 -4.52 -7.59
CA LEU A 48 23.32 -3.32 -6.91
C LEU A 48 24.40 -2.24 -6.99
N GLY A 49 24.20 -1.24 -7.83
CA GLY A 49 25.07 -0.06 -7.89
C GLY A 49 24.86 0.93 -6.74
N THR A 50 23.71 0.84 -6.05
CA THR A 50 23.31 1.77 -4.99
C THR A 50 23.65 1.23 -3.61
N LYS A 51 24.31 2.04 -2.78
CA LYS A 51 24.66 1.72 -1.38
C LYS A 51 23.78 2.43 -0.35
N THR A 52 22.90 3.31 -0.79
CA THR A 52 22.03 4.12 0.05
C THR A 52 20.70 3.40 0.27
N PHE A 53 20.49 2.93 1.50
CA PHE A 53 19.24 2.33 1.95
C PHE A 53 18.69 3.19 3.07
N ARG A 54 17.51 3.79 2.86
CA ARG A 54 16.85 4.64 3.86
C ARG A 54 15.49 4.04 4.18
N ILE A 55 15.21 3.94 5.49
CA ILE A 55 13.94 3.47 6.00
C ILE A 55 13.12 4.70 6.38
N HIS A 56 11.94 4.84 5.77
CA HIS A 56 11.01 5.92 6.07
C HIS A 56 10.00 5.46 7.12
N THR A 57 9.87 6.24 8.19
CA THR A 57 8.90 5.97 9.25
C THR A 57 7.54 6.52 8.86
N PRO A 58 6.50 5.68 8.75
CA PRO A 58 5.14 6.13 8.45
C PRO A 58 4.51 6.86 9.66
N PRO A 59 3.45 7.67 9.43
CA PRO A 59 2.81 8.47 10.49
C PRO A 59 2.02 7.64 11.51
N ALA A 60 1.65 6.39 11.18
CA ALA A 60 0.99 5.45 12.08
C ALA A 60 1.95 4.36 12.59
N LYS A 61 1.53 3.66 13.65
CA LYS A 61 2.20 2.43 14.12
C LYS A 61 2.30 1.43 12.97
N ALA A 62 3.43 0.74 12.86
CA ALA A 62 3.78 -0.12 11.72
C ALA A 62 2.70 -1.19 11.39
N ASN A 63 1.99 -1.71 12.39
CA ASN A 63 0.88 -2.64 12.22
C ASN A 63 -0.39 -2.02 11.62
N CYS A 64 -0.61 -0.71 11.80
CA CYS A 64 -1.82 -0.01 11.35
C CYS A 64 -1.63 0.76 10.03
N VAL A 65 -0.41 0.83 9.48
CA VAL A 65 -0.09 1.66 8.30
C VAL A 65 -0.92 1.24 7.08
N ALA A 66 -1.08 -0.06 6.86
CA ALA A 66 -1.89 -0.57 5.75
C ALA A 66 -3.36 -0.13 5.88
N TRP A 67 -3.91 -0.21 7.10
CA TRP A 67 -5.29 0.21 7.36
C TRP A 67 -5.48 1.71 7.21
N LEU A 68 -4.53 2.52 7.71
CA LEU A 68 -4.51 3.97 7.49
C LEU A 68 -4.46 4.30 5.99
N GLY A 69 -3.64 3.59 5.21
CA GLY A 69 -3.59 3.74 3.76
C GLY A 69 -4.94 3.47 3.10
N GLY A 70 -5.64 2.40 3.51
CA GLY A 70 -7.00 2.11 3.03
C GLY A 70 -8.02 3.17 3.42
N ALA A 71 -7.94 3.71 4.64
CA ALA A 71 -8.82 4.80 5.09
C ALA A 71 -8.59 6.10 4.28
N ILE A 72 -7.33 6.46 4.02
CA ILE A 72 -6.98 7.61 3.16
C ILE A 72 -7.47 7.35 1.74
N PHE A 73 -7.20 6.17 1.18
CA PHE A 73 -7.61 5.79 -0.17
C PHE A 73 -9.13 5.87 -0.32
N GLY A 74 -9.89 5.44 0.69
CA GLY A 74 -11.35 5.50 0.68
C GLY A 74 -11.94 6.89 0.85
N ALA A 75 -11.21 7.82 1.46
CA ALA A 75 -11.63 9.21 1.61
C ALA A 75 -11.44 10.05 0.33
N LEU A 76 -10.67 9.55 -0.65
CA LEU A 76 -10.43 10.23 -1.92
C LEU A 76 -11.65 10.03 -2.85
N GLN A 77 -12.40 11.11 -3.10
CA GLN A 77 -13.76 11.11 -3.67
C GLN A 77 -13.91 10.36 -5.01
N ASP A 78 -12.91 10.39 -5.90
CA ASP A 78 -13.05 9.83 -7.25
C ASP A 78 -12.47 8.41 -7.41
N ILE A 79 -11.70 7.94 -6.44
CA ILE A 79 -10.92 6.70 -6.58
C ILE A 79 -11.79 5.48 -6.32
N LEU A 80 -12.59 5.52 -5.26
CA LEU A 80 -13.49 4.40 -4.95
C LEU A 80 -14.55 4.22 -6.03
N GLY A 81 -15.09 5.32 -6.56
CA GLY A 81 -16.09 5.24 -7.62
C GLY A 81 -15.56 4.56 -8.88
N SER A 82 -14.49 5.13 -9.43
CA SER A 82 -13.93 4.71 -10.70
C SER A 82 -13.10 3.43 -10.68
N ARG A 83 -12.85 2.81 -9.52
CA ARG A 83 -11.96 1.62 -9.42
C ARG A 83 -12.53 0.48 -8.59
N SER A 84 -13.64 0.68 -7.89
CA SER A 84 -14.32 -0.39 -7.14
C SER A 84 -15.41 -1.06 -7.96
N VAL A 85 -15.77 -2.27 -7.55
CA VAL A 85 -16.80 -3.09 -8.20
C VAL A 85 -18.15 -2.80 -7.58
N SER A 86 -19.12 -2.46 -8.43
CA SER A 86 -20.51 -2.23 -8.01
C SER A 86 -21.25 -3.54 -7.70
N LYS A 87 -22.35 -3.43 -6.94
CA LYS A 87 -23.23 -4.57 -6.65
C LYS A 87 -23.85 -5.11 -7.94
N GLU A 88 -24.23 -4.22 -8.85
CA GLU A 88 -24.85 -4.52 -10.14
C GLU A 88 -23.91 -5.36 -11.00
N TYR A 89 -22.63 -4.97 -11.07
CA TYR A 89 -21.61 -5.74 -11.78
C TYR A 89 -21.40 -7.13 -11.17
N TYR A 90 -21.33 -7.22 -9.83
CA TYR A 90 -21.17 -8.51 -9.15
C TYR A 90 -22.37 -9.44 -9.40
N ASN A 91 -23.60 -8.92 -9.40
CA ASN A 91 -24.80 -9.72 -9.69
C ASN A 91 -24.80 -10.30 -11.11
N GLN A 92 -24.24 -9.59 -12.09
CA GLN A 92 -24.17 -10.06 -13.48
C GLN A 92 -23.02 -11.04 -13.73
N THR A 93 -21.88 -10.87 -13.05
CA THR A 93 -20.66 -11.63 -13.30
C THR A 93 -20.38 -12.73 -12.27
N GLY A 94 -21.00 -12.66 -11.10
CA GLY A 94 -20.87 -13.62 -10.00
C GLY A 94 -19.51 -13.58 -9.28
N ARG A 95 -18.59 -12.67 -9.61
CA ARG A 95 -17.25 -12.62 -9.01
C ARG A 95 -16.63 -11.23 -9.04
N ILE A 96 -15.70 -10.98 -8.12
CA ILE A 96 -14.79 -9.83 -8.18
C ILE A 96 -13.60 -10.23 -9.05
N PRO A 97 -13.18 -9.40 -10.03
CA PRO A 97 -12.04 -9.70 -10.87
C PRO A 97 -10.76 -9.68 -10.04
N ASP A 98 -10.05 -10.81 -10.06
CA ASP A 98 -8.71 -10.94 -9.51
C ASP A 98 -7.65 -10.42 -10.50
N TRP A 99 -6.40 -10.21 -10.06
CA TRP A 99 -5.29 -9.74 -10.92
C TRP A 99 -5.04 -10.62 -12.17
N CYS A 100 -5.43 -11.89 -12.15
CA CYS A 100 -5.36 -12.80 -13.29
C CYS A 100 -6.58 -12.74 -14.23
N SER A 101 -7.58 -11.91 -13.93
CA SER A 101 -8.81 -11.83 -14.71
C SER A 101 -8.56 -11.12 -16.03
N LEU A 102 -8.84 -11.80 -17.13
CA LEU A 102 -8.74 -11.22 -18.49
C LEU A 102 -9.94 -10.35 -18.86
N ASN A 103 -11.00 -10.40 -18.05
CA ASN A 103 -12.24 -9.67 -18.25
C ASN A 103 -12.32 -8.55 -17.22
N ASN A 104 -11.87 -7.35 -17.58
CA ASN A 104 -12.08 -6.18 -16.73
C ASN A 104 -13.49 -5.61 -16.91
N PRO A 105 -14.13 -5.10 -15.85
CA PRO A 105 -15.34 -4.30 -15.98
C PRO A 105 -15.10 -3.14 -16.94
N PRO A 106 -16.04 -2.82 -17.85
CA PRO A 106 -16.07 -1.51 -18.52
C PRO A 106 -16.12 -0.41 -17.46
N LEU A 107 -15.44 0.73 -17.71
CA LEU A 107 -15.41 1.87 -16.76
C LEU A 107 -16.82 2.38 -16.40
N GLU A 108 -17.80 2.20 -17.28
CA GLU A 108 -19.22 2.57 -17.09
C GLU A 108 -19.96 1.72 -16.05
N MET A 109 -19.43 0.55 -15.68
CA MET A 109 -20.02 -0.36 -14.68
C MET A 109 -19.36 -0.25 -13.29
N MET A 110 -18.39 0.65 -13.17
CA MET A 110 -17.70 0.97 -11.91
C MET A 110 -18.61 1.87 -11.06
N PHE A 111 -18.40 1.85 -9.75
CA PHE A 111 -19.27 2.49 -8.77
C PHE A 111 -19.47 4.01 -9.06
N ASP A 112 -20.69 4.45 -9.32
CA ASP A 112 -20.97 5.87 -9.62
C ASP A 112 -21.13 6.68 -8.32
N VAL A 113 -20.10 7.45 -7.95
CA VAL A 113 -20.10 8.30 -6.74
C VAL A 113 -21.10 9.45 -6.85
N GLY A 114 -21.55 9.80 -8.06
CA GLY A 114 -22.43 10.95 -8.31
C GLY A 114 -23.83 10.86 -7.69
N LYS A 115 -24.26 9.67 -7.22
CA LYS A 115 -25.64 9.45 -6.73
C LYS A 115 -25.78 9.28 -5.22
N THR A 116 -24.69 9.15 -4.47
CA THR A 116 -24.75 8.92 -3.02
C THR A 116 -24.25 10.13 -2.24
N GLN A 117 -25.14 10.70 -1.41
CA GLN A 117 -24.75 11.75 -0.47
C GLN A 117 -23.58 11.27 0.40
N PRO A 118 -22.56 12.11 0.63
CA PRO A 118 -21.44 11.74 1.49
C PRO A 118 -21.98 11.33 2.87
N PRO A 119 -21.50 10.21 3.44
CA PRO A 119 -21.93 9.78 4.76
C PRO A 119 -21.61 10.90 5.76
N LEU A 120 -22.65 11.39 6.44
CA LEU A 120 -22.50 12.33 7.54
C LEU A 120 -21.63 11.68 8.62
N MET A 121 -20.35 12.08 8.70
CA MET A 121 -19.50 11.75 9.83
C MET A 121 -20.11 12.37 11.09
N LYS A 122 -20.87 11.57 11.86
CA LYS A 122 -21.17 11.93 13.24
C LYS A 122 -19.83 11.99 13.97
N ARG A 123 -19.44 13.19 14.45
CA ARG A 123 -18.25 13.38 15.29
C ARG A 123 -18.28 12.34 16.42
N ALA A 124 -17.36 11.38 16.36
CA ALA A 124 -17.19 10.38 17.39
C ALA A 124 -16.36 10.95 18.54
N PHE A 125 -16.81 12.04 19.18
CA PHE A 125 -16.29 12.52 20.47
C PHE A 125 -17.39 13.32 21.19
N SER A 126 -18.26 12.62 21.90
CA SER A 126 -18.92 13.19 23.09
C SER A 126 -18.10 12.73 24.29
N THR A 127 -17.11 13.52 24.68
CA THR A 127 -16.59 13.47 26.05
C THR A 127 -17.40 14.49 26.83
N GLU A 128 -18.50 14.05 27.42
CA GLU A 128 -19.15 14.80 28.50
C GLU A 128 -18.14 14.91 29.66
N LYS A 129 -18.09 16.11 30.24
CA LYS A 129 -17.36 16.43 31.45
C LYS A 129 -18.37 16.95 32.46
#